data_AF-K9SFB0-F1
#
_entry.id   AF-K9SFB0-F1
#
_cell.length_a   1.000
_cell.length_b   1.000
_cell.length_c   1.000
_cell.angle_alpha   90.00
_cell.angle_beta   90.00
_cell.angle_gamma   90.00
#
_symmetry.space_group_name_H-M   'P 1'
#
loop_
_entity.id
_entity.type
_entity.pdbx_description
1 polymer ?
#
loop_
_entity_poly.entity_id
_entity_poly.type
_entity_poly.pdbx_seq_one_letter_code
_entity_poly.pdbx_strand_id
1 'polypeptide(L)'
;MSLIVQKYGGSSVADATRIKAVRDRIKATVAQGHQVVVVVSAMGKTTDTLVGLADAVVEKALDLQQKEQQHSLDQQSDPQARAREMDLLLSAGEQISIALLSMSLQSIGQPAIALTGAQVPIITEPHHTRARVLRIETGHVRECLDAGKVVIIAGFQGVAIATDGQQPTRQITTFGRGGSDTSAVAIAAAIGAEICEIYTDVPGILTTDPRIVPEARLLDQITCDEMLELASQGAKVLHPRAVEIARNFGVKMAVRSSWLEDPGTVVISPTLASGNYQALEVNRFVEGITSDRSQAKIAILGVPDCPGIAAQLFGALSGAGLNIDLIVQSIQEPANLNDIAFTVDRQELTQARTVVEHLELEHAAIVCDPAIAIVSIVGVGMIGRPGIAAQMFMALGKAGVNIQMISTSEIKISCVIAEHSYDQAIAALQDVFAVQEISSAIGLPIKASNSDASTQIPNQIPNQKPEQSPDAPVRGVALDLNRTRLAIKNVPDRPGVAASIFQCLADRSISVDTIIQSQPGQQYNDIAFTVPVADLNQAEAVLKNAAMELGYGEVVKDEAIAKVSIVGTGMIEQPGVAAQMFTAFAKAGINIEMIATSEIKVSCVVRQEDAIVALKTIHQAFNLAQES
;
A
#
# COMPACT_ATOMS: atom_id res chain seq x y z
N MET A 1 10.34 -25.49 21.44
CA MET A 1 10.96 -24.20 21.78
C MET A 1 10.79 -23.34 20.55
N SER A 2 9.88 -22.37 20.57
CA SER A 2 9.68 -21.49 19.41
C SER A 2 10.36 -20.15 19.61
N LEU A 3 10.69 -19.51 18.50
CA LEU A 3 11.36 -18.22 18.45
C LEU A 3 10.32 -17.13 18.14
N ILE A 4 10.14 -16.21 19.07
CA ILE A 4 9.12 -15.15 19.01
C ILE A 4 9.83 -13.79 18.93
N VAL A 5 9.38 -12.96 17.99
CA VAL A 5 9.76 -11.54 17.96
C VAL A 5 8.63 -10.71 18.54
N GLN A 6 8.90 -9.87 19.53
CA GLN A 6 7.92 -8.95 20.12
C GLN A 6 8.35 -7.51 19.88
N LYS A 7 7.50 -6.70 19.26
CA LYS A 7 7.73 -5.27 19.10
C LYS A 7 6.84 -4.48 20.05
N TYR A 8 7.41 -3.51 20.76
CA TYR A 8 6.66 -2.59 21.62
C TYR A 8 6.75 -1.17 21.10
N GLY A 9 5.59 -0.56 20.84
CA GLY A 9 5.48 0.83 20.41
C GLY A 9 5.83 1.84 21.51
N GLY A 10 5.97 3.12 21.15
CA GLY A 10 6.40 4.16 22.09
C GLY A 10 5.44 4.37 23.26
N SER A 11 4.13 4.22 23.05
CA SER A 11 3.11 4.25 24.10
C SER A 11 3.25 3.07 25.08
N SER A 12 3.66 1.90 24.59
CA SER A 12 3.90 0.69 25.38
C SER A 12 5.11 0.80 26.32
N VAL A 13 6.03 1.74 26.05
CA VAL A 13 7.25 1.98 26.84
C VAL A 13 7.38 3.44 27.29
N ALA A 14 6.27 4.17 27.37
CA ALA A 14 6.27 5.61 27.61
C ALA A 14 6.87 6.03 28.96
N ASP A 15 6.82 5.16 29.97
CA ASP A 15 7.29 5.44 31.32
C ASP A 15 7.82 4.16 32.01
N ALA A 16 8.39 4.32 33.20
CA ALA A 16 8.97 3.22 33.96
C ALA A 16 7.94 2.14 34.37
N THR A 17 6.67 2.51 34.60
CA THR A 17 5.60 1.56 34.93
C THR A 17 5.28 0.71 33.70
N ARG A 18 5.18 1.34 32.54
CA ARG A 18 4.97 0.69 31.24
C ARG A 18 6.11 -0.27 30.88
N ILE A 19 7.35 0.16 31.06
CA ILE A 19 8.54 -0.68 30.84
C ILE A 19 8.52 -1.92 31.76
N LYS A 20 8.09 -1.78 33.02
CA LYS A 20 7.93 -2.93 33.94
C LYS A 20 6.81 -3.88 33.50
N ALA A 21 5.70 -3.37 33.00
CA ALA A 21 4.63 -4.21 32.45
C ALA A 21 5.10 -5.01 31.22
N VAL A 22 5.84 -4.36 30.30
CA VAL A 22 6.47 -5.01 29.15
C VAL A 22 7.46 -6.10 29.59
N ARG A 23 8.31 -5.80 30.58
CA ARG A 23 9.22 -6.77 31.19
C ARG A 23 8.48 -8.01 31.70
N ASP A 24 7.38 -7.82 32.42
CA ASP A 24 6.62 -8.93 33.01
C ASP A 24 6.00 -9.83 31.93
N ARG A 25 5.50 -9.23 30.84
CA ARG A 25 5.00 -9.94 29.66
C ARG A 25 6.09 -10.75 28.95
N ILE A 26 7.27 -10.15 28.73
CA ILE A 26 8.43 -10.86 28.14
C ILE A 26 8.82 -12.05 29.02
N LYS A 27 8.89 -11.86 30.34
CA LYS A 27 9.22 -12.94 31.28
C LYS A 27 8.19 -14.07 31.25
N ALA A 28 6.89 -13.75 31.14
CA ALA A 28 5.85 -14.75 30.98
C ALA A 28 6.04 -15.57 29.69
N THR A 29 6.40 -14.92 28.60
CA THR A 29 6.69 -15.57 27.30
C THR A 29 7.90 -16.50 27.40
N VAL A 30 8.99 -16.06 28.04
CA VAL A 30 10.17 -16.90 28.29
C VAL A 30 9.83 -18.09 29.19
N ALA A 31 9.00 -17.89 30.23
CA ALA A 31 8.59 -18.95 31.15
C ALA A 31 7.75 -20.06 30.48
N GLN A 32 7.11 -19.77 29.34
CA GLN A 32 6.44 -20.76 28.49
C GLN A 32 7.41 -21.58 27.65
N GLY A 33 8.71 -21.31 27.72
CA GLY A 33 9.75 -22.04 27.01
C GLY A 33 10.05 -21.49 25.61
N HIS A 34 9.78 -20.21 25.37
CA HIS A 34 10.08 -19.53 24.11
C HIS A 34 11.42 -18.78 24.17
N GLN A 35 12.13 -18.73 23.04
CA GLN A 35 13.22 -17.78 22.83
C GLN A 35 12.62 -16.47 22.34
N VAL A 36 13.06 -15.34 22.91
CA VAL A 36 12.42 -14.04 22.66
C VAL A 36 13.45 -13.01 22.19
N VAL A 37 13.14 -12.40 21.04
CA VAL A 37 13.78 -11.17 20.56
C VAL A 37 12.78 -10.03 20.68
N VAL A 38 13.22 -8.90 21.22
CA VAL A 38 12.36 -7.75 21.48
C VAL A 38 12.83 -6.56 20.65
N VAL A 39 11.93 -5.87 19.97
CA VAL A 39 12.19 -4.60 19.27
C VAL A 39 11.45 -3.49 19.98
N VAL A 40 12.12 -2.39 20.27
CA VAL A 40 11.53 -1.28 21.05
C VAL A 40 11.67 0.04 20.30
N SER A 41 10.57 0.80 20.24
CA SER A 41 10.55 2.18 19.76
C SER A 41 11.02 3.16 20.84
N ALA A 42 11.31 4.42 20.46
CA ALA A 42 11.55 5.48 21.43
C ALA A 42 10.35 5.68 22.39
N MET A 43 10.63 6.10 23.63
CA MET A 43 9.60 6.31 24.66
C MET A 43 8.60 7.39 24.28
N GLY A 44 7.29 7.11 24.39
CA GLY A 44 6.23 8.11 24.29
C GLY A 44 6.33 9.02 23.06
N LYS A 45 6.47 10.34 23.31
CA LYS A 45 6.59 11.39 22.28
C LYS A 45 8.03 11.87 22.08
N THR A 46 9.02 11.09 22.50
CA THR A 46 10.44 11.51 22.44
C THR A 46 10.88 11.81 21.00
N THR A 47 10.49 11.00 20.02
CA THR A 47 10.82 11.25 18.61
C THR A 47 10.30 12.61 18.14
N ASP A 48 9.03 12.93 18.39
CA ASP A 48 8.45 14.23 18.01
C ASP A 48 9.13 15.40 18.72
N THR A 49 9.52 15.20 19.98
CA THR A 49 10.26 16.21 20.76
C THR A 49 11.65 16.48 20.18
N LEU A 50 12.35 15.42 19.75
CA LEU A 50 13.67 15.53 19.11
C LEU A 50 13.58 16.21 17.75
N VAL A 51 12.56 15.88 16.95
CA VAL A 51 12.30 16.57 15.67
C VAL A 51 12.03 18.05 15.92
N GLY A 52 11.15 18.38 16.87
CA GLY A 52 10.84 19.78 17.20
C GLY A 52 12.07 20.56 17.71
N LEU A 53 12.94 19.92 18.48
CA LEU A 53 14.20 20.53 18.94
C LEU A 53 15.17 20.76 17.77
N ALA A 54 15.31 19.79 16.87
CA ALA A 54 16.14 19.93 15.68
C ALA A 54 15.65 21.09 14.80
N ASP A 55 14.34 21.19 14.55
CA ASP A 55 13.74 22.28 13.79
C ASP A 55 13.91 23.65 14.47
N ALA A 56 13.92 23.69 15.81
CA ALA A 56 14.13 24.92 16.57
C ALA A 56 15.58 25.41 16.59
N VAL A 57 16.57 24.51 16.49
CA VAL A 57 18.01 24.83 16.46
C VAL A 57 18.47 25.19 15.04
N VAL A 58 17.77 24.72 14.00
CA VAL A 58 18.05 25.12 12.62
C VAL A 58 17.56 26.55 12.40
N GLU A 59 18.51 27.48 12.26
CA GLU A 59 18.20 28.85 11.84
C GLU A 59 17.54 28.83 10.45
N LYS A 60 16.27 29.26 10.38
CA LYS A 60 15.63 29.51 9.09
C LYS A 60 16.36 30.67 8.45
N ALA A 61 17.01 30.44 7.31
CA ALA A 61 17.65 31.50 6.53
C ALA A 61 16.65 32.66 6.38
N LEU A 62 17.04 33.82 6.90
CA LEU A 62 16.28 35.07 6.87
C LEU A 62 15.92 35.45 5.43
N ASP A 63 14.74 36.05 5.30
CA ASP A 63 14.08 36.67 4.14
C ASP A 63 14.80 36.69 2.78
N LEU A 64 14.05 36.20 1.78
CA LEU A 64 14.31 36.23 0.34
C LEU A 64 14.40 37.63 -0.29
N GLN A 65 14.64 38.70 0.47
CA GLN A 65 14.77 40.06 -0.07
C GLN A 65 16.22 40.60 -0.13
N GLN A 66 17.23 39.85 0.34
CA GLN A 66 18.63 40.29 0.30
C GLN A 66 19.58 39.43 -0.58
N LYS A 67 19.05 38.46 -1.35
CA LYS A 67 19.89 37.58 -2.19
C LYS A 67 20.34 38.17 -3.53
N GLU A 68 19.97 39.40 -3.87
CA GLU A 68 20.36 40.01 -5.15
C GLU A 68 21.75 40.68 -5.16
N GLN A 69 22.48 40.78 -4.04
CA GLN A 69 23.76 41.53 -4.04
C GLN A 69 25.00 40.84 -3.45
N GLN A 70 24.95 39.57 -3.05
CA GLN A 70 26.16 38.83 -2.65
C GLN A 70 26.39 37.63 -3.58
N HIS A 71 26.97 37.91 -4.76
CA HIS A 71 27.59 36.87 -5.58
C HIS A 71 28.88 36.41 -4.88
N SER A 72 29.03 35.10 -4.76
CA SER A 72 30.18 34.32 -4.28
C SER A 72 30.31 34.09 -2.75
N LEU A 73 30.20 32.81 -2.37
CA LEU A 73 30.55 32.15 -1.10
C LEU A 73 29.43 31.77 -0.09
N ASP A 74 28.18 31.61 -0.52
CA ASP A 74 27.17 30.99 0.33
C ASP A 74 27.16 29.46 0.17
N GLN A 75 27.73 28.78 1.16
CA GLN A 75 27.58 27.35 1.41
C GLN A 75 26.08 27.04 1.54
N GLN A 76 25.51 26.50 0.47
CA GLN A 76 24.23 25.80 0.52
C GLN A 76 24.36 24.72 1.60
N SER A 77 23.53 24.80 2.64
CA SER A 77 23.38 23.72 3.61
C SER A 77 22.95 22.47 2.85
N ASP A 78 23.87 21.51 2.71
CA ASP A 78 23.60 20.24 2.03
C ASP A 78 22.41 19.54 2.73
N PRO A 79 21.24 19.40 2.07
CA PRO A 79 20.07 18.75 2.65
C PRO A 79 20.37 17.32 3.12
N GLN A 80 21.33 16.65 2.50
CA GLN A 80 21.76 15.30 2.84
C GLN A 80 22.57 15.26 4.15
N ALA A 81 23.41 16.27 4.40
CA ALA A 81 24.14 16.40 5.67
C ALA A 81 23.17 16.56 6.86
N ARG A 82 22.11 17.36 6.71
CA ARG A 82 21.07 17.51 7.76
C ARG A 82 20.33 16.20 8.00
N ALA A 83 20.00 15.45 6.94
CA ALA A 83 19.31 14.17 7.04
C ALA A 83 20.15 13.13 7.81
N ARG A 84 21.46 13.11 7.62
CA ARG A 84 22.40 12.27 8.37
C ARG A 84 22.37 12.55 9.88
N GLU A 85 22.45 13.82 10.27
CA GLU A 85 22.37 14.19 11.70
C GLU A 85 21.02 13.87 12.31
N MET A 86 19.94 14.01 11.53
CA MET A 86 18.60 13.64 11.98
C MET A 86 18.54 12.14 12.30
N ASP A 87 19.11 11.29 11.46
CA ASP A 87 19.14 9.85 11.72
C ASP A 87 19.90 9.49 13.00
N LEU A 88 21.04 10.15 13.23
CA LEU A 88 21.79 10.02 14.48
C LEU A 88 20.95 10.45 15.68
N LEU A 89 20.33 11.64 15.61
CA LEU A 89 19.53 12.20 16.70
C LEU A 89 18.35 11.30 17.08
N LEU A 90 17.57 10.87 16.09
CA LEU A 90 16.37 10.06 16.35
C LEU A 90 16.74 8.69 16.91
N SER A 91 17.82 8.07 16.41
CA SER A 91 18.28 6.75 16.88
C SER A 91 18.61 6.68 18.38
N ALA A 92 18.92 7.83 19.00
CA ALA A 92 19.20 7.92 20.43
C ALA A 92 17.95 7.61 21.28
N GLY A 93 16.75 7.91 20.78
CA GLY A 93 15.49 7.64 21.47
C GLY A 93 15.26 6.13 21.69
N GLU A 94 15.55 5.31 20.67
CA GLU A 94 15.45 3.86 20.78
C GLU A 94 16.57 3.28 21.67
N GLN A 95 17.78 3.85 21.61
CA GLN A 95 18.91 3.41 22.45
C GLN A 95 18.62 3.56 23.94
N ILE A 96 17.98 4.67 24.35
CA ILE A 96 17.52 4.87 25.74
C ILE A 96 16.52 3.76 26.13
N SER A 97 15.57 3.47 25.26
CA SER A 97 14.47 2.54 25.54
C SER A 97 14.96 1.10 25.72
N ILE A 98 15.85 0.62 24.86
CA ILE A 98 16.42 -0.74 24.98
C ILE A 98 17.28 -0.92 26.23
N ALA A 99 18.03 0.12 26.63
CA ALA A 99 18.87 0.08 27.81
C ALA A 99 18.01 -0.05 29.08
N LEU A 100 16.95 0.77 29.19
CA LEU A 100 16.02 0.73 30.31
C LEU A 100 15.28 -0.61 30.42
N LEU A 101 14.80 -1.16 29.30
CA LEU A 101 14.12 -2.46 29.30
C LEU A 101 15.09 -3.60 29.68
N SER A 102 16.32 -3.58 29.17
CA SER A 102 17.35 -4.57 29.53
C SER A 102 17.67 -4.54 31.01
N MET A 103 17.88 -3.35 31.59
CA MET A 103 18.12 -3.20 33.03
C MET A 103 16.92 -3.72 33.86
N SER A 104 15.70 -3.45 33.40
CA SER A 104 14.46 -3.90 34.05
C SER A 104 14.32 -5.43 34.08
N LEU A 105 14.67 -6.12 32.98
CA LEU A 105 14.68 -7.59 32.93
C LEU A 105 15.77 -8.19 33.81
N GLN A 106 16.99 -7.63 33.74
CA GLN A 106 18.12 -8.09 34.55
C GLN A 106 17.85 -7.94 36.04
N SER A 107 17.17 -6.87 36.47
CA SER A 107 16.87 -6.64 37.90
C SER A 107 15.97 -7.72 38.52
N ILE A 108 15.24 -8.49 37.70
CA ILE A 108 14.39 -9.60 38.16
C ILE A 108 14.98 -10.98 37.82
N GLY A 109 16.27 -11.01 37.49
CA GLY A 109 17.05 -12.23 37.23
C GLY A 109 16.85 -12.83 35.84
N GLN A 110 16.17 -12.16 34.90
CA GLN A 110 16.06 -12.61 33.51
C GLN A 110 17.30 -12.17 32.73
N PRO A 111 18.14 -13.08 32.21
CA PRO A 111 19.26 -12.71 31.36
C PRO A 111 18.75 -11.97 30.11
N ALA A 112 19.27 -10.77 29.88
CA ALA A 112 18.88 -9.92 28.75
C ALA A 112 20.06 -9.09 28.27
N ILE A 113 20.08 -8.73 26.99
CA ILE A 113 21.10 -7.87 26.38
C ILE A 113 20.45 -6.86 25.43
N ALA A 114 20.88 -5.60 25.53
CA ALA A 114 20.49 -4.53 24.62
C ALA A 114 21.50 -4.42 23.48
N LEU A 115 21.03 -4.37 22.23
CA LEU A 115 21.85 -4.25 21.02
C LEU A 115 21.29 -3.14 20.11
N THR A 116 22.19 -2.32 19.55
CA THR A 116 21.82 -1.35 18.52
C THR A 116 21.77 -1.98 17.13
N GLY A 117 21.18 -1.28 16.15
CA GLY A 117 21.18 -1.72 14.75
C GLY A 117 22.57 -1.80 14.09
N ALA A 118 23.61 -1.30 14.75
CA ALA A 118 25.00 -1.51 14.31
C ALA A 118 25.63 -2.77 14.91
N GLN A 119 25.18 -3.19 16.10
CA GLN A 119 25.63 -4.41 16.78
C GLN A 119 24.88 -5.66 16.31
N VAL A 120 23.64 -5.48 15.83
CA VAL A 120 22.94 -6.43 14.94
C VAL A 120 22.97 -5.79 13.57
N PRO A 121 23.96 -6.07 12.69
CA PRO A 121 24.14 -5.31 11.46
C PRO A 121 22.91 -5.41 10.53
N ILE A 122 22.02 -4.43 10.64
CA ILE A 122 20.87 -4.22 9.74
C ILE A 122 21.39 -3.32 8.64
N ILE A 123 21.82 -3.93 7.53
CA ILE A 123 22.45 -3.23 6.41
C ILE A 123 21.38 -2.58 5.54
N THR A 124 21.60 -1.31 5.18
CA THR A 124 20.59 -0.48 4.51
C THR A 124 21.14 0.25 3.29
N GLU A 125 20.22 0.80 2.48
CA GLU A 125 20.57 1.81 1.46
C GLU A 125 21.09 3.10 2.11
N PRO A 126 21.96 3.87 1.44
CA PRO A 126 22.54 5.12 1.96
C PRO A 126 21.58 6.33 1.86
N HIS A 127 20.27 6.10 2.04
CA HIS A 127 19.23 7.13 1.97
C HIS A 127 18.70 7.46 3.36
N HIS A 128 19.29 8.47 4.00
CA HIS A 128 18.89 8.92 5.34
C HIS A 128 17.40 9.24 5.45
N THR A 129 16.83 9.12 6.65
CA THR A 129 15.42 9.36 7.04
C THR A 129 14.38 8.39 6.47
N ARG A 130 14.73 7.59 5.46
CA ARG A 130 13.81 6.69 4.75
C ARG A 130 14.49 5.43 4.22
N ALA A 131 15.57 5.00 4.86
CA ALA A 131 16.40 3.91 4.38
C ALA A 131 15.61 2.59 4.32
N ARG A 132 15.97 1.75 3.35
CA ARG A 132 15.42 0.40 3.17
C ARG A 132 16.43 -0.64 3.63
N VAL A 133 15.94 -1.68 4.29
CA VAL A 133 16.72 -2.82 4.75
C VAL A 133 17.09 -3.70 3.57
N LEU A 134 18.39 -3.89 3.36
CA LEU A 134 18.95 -4.79 2.37
C LEU A 134 19.07 -6.20 2.95
N ARG A 135 19.79 -6.34 4.05
CA ARG A 135 20.02 -7.63 4.71
C ARG A 135 20.28 -7.44 6.20
N ILE A 136 20.03 -8.48 6.99
CA ILE A 136 20.30 -8.49 8.42
C ILE A 136 21.32 -9.59 8.72
N GLU A 137 22.41 -9.22 9.39
CA GLU A 137 23.37 -10.19 9.91
C GLU A 137 22.92 -10.72 11.27
N THR A 138 22.94 -12.03 11.38
CA THR A 138 22.14 -12.75 12.36
C THR A 138 22.96 -13.44 13.44
N GLY A 139 24.25 -13.68 13.19
CA GLY A 139 25.12 -14.51 14.06
C GLY A 139 25.09 -14.09 15.53
N HIS A 140 25.32 -12.81 15.82
CA HIS A 140 25.38 -12.34 17.21
C HIS A 140 24.05 -12.50 17.97
N VAL A 141 22.92 -12.35 17.28
CA VAL A 141 21.60 -12.58 17.88
C VAL A 141 21.44 -14.05 18.27
N ARG A 142 21.90 -14.99 17.45
CA ARG A 142 21.79 -16.44 17.70
C ARG A 142 22.65 -16.85 18.87
N GLU A 143 23.90 -16.40 18.89
CA GLU A 143 24.82 -16.62 20.02
C GLU A 143 24.20 -16.18 21.36
N CYS A 144 23.52 -15.02 21.38
CA CYS A 144 22.87 -14.54 22.58
C CYS A 144 21.64 -15.37 22.97
N LEU A 145 20.82 -15.77 22.00
CA LEU A 145 19.64 -16.62 22.22
C LEU A 145 20.04 -18.02 22.71
N ASP A 146 21.10 -18.60 22.17
CA ASP A 146 21.67 -19.89 22.58
C ASP A 146 22.24 -19.84 24.00
N ALA A 147 22.72 -18.66 24.42
CA ALA A 147 23.11 -18.38 25.80
C ALA A 147 21.92 -18.13 26.75
N GLY A 148 20.67 -18.32 26.28
CA GLY A 148 19.45 -18.17 27.08
C GLY A 148 19.07 -16.72 27.39
N LYS A 149 19.61 -15.75 26.65
CA LYS A 149 19.31 -14.32 26.86
C LYS A 149 18.09 -13.88 26.05
N VAL A 150 17.32 -12.96 26.60
CA VAL A 150 16.39 -12.12 25.82
C VAL A 150 17.21 -11.07 25.07
N VAL A 151 17.09 -11.01 23.75
CA VAL A 151 17.81 -10.04 22.92
C VAL A 151 16.91 -8.86 22.63
N ILE A 152 17.31 -7.65 23.05
CA ILE A 152 16.52 -6.42 22.90
C ILE A 152 17.22 -5.51 21.89
N ILE A 153 16.58 -5.27 20.76
CA ILE A 153 17.15 -4.57 19.61
C ILE A 153 16.50 -3.19 19.48
N ALA A 154 17.32 -2.16 19.28
CA ALA A 154 16.81 -0.83 18.98
C ALA A 154 16.13 -0.83 17.60
N GLY A 155 14.83 -0.55 17.56
CA GLY A 155 14.09 -0.49 16.31
C GLY A 155 14.46 0.74 15.47
N PHE A 156 13.84 0.86 14.30
CA PHE A 156 13.84 2.05 13.43
C PHE A 156 15.19 2.44 12.80
N GLN A 157 16.30 1.84 13.23
CA GLN A 157 17.65 2.18 12.81
C GLN A 157 18.41 1.00 12.18
N GLY A 158 19.33 1.32 11.29
CA GLY A 158 20.28 0.40 10.67
C GLY A 158 21.58 1.10 10.31
N VAL A 159 22.39 0.48 9.47
CA VAL A 159 23.70 0.97 9.07
C VAL A 159 23.87 0.91 7.55
N ALA A 160 24.14 2.06 6.96
CA ALA A 160 24.62 2.15 5.58
C ALA A 160 26.15 2.14 5.55
N ILE A 161 26.71 1.52 4.52
CA ILE A 161 28.14 1.60 4.21
C ILE A 161 28.29 2.68 3.15
N ALA A 162 28.76 3.86 3.54
CA ALA A 162 29.04 4.95 2.63
C ALA A 162 30.50 4.84 2.13
N THR A 163 30.70 5.11 0.85
CA THR A 163 32.03 5.25 0.23
C THR A 163 32.26 6.72 -0.10
N ASP A 164 32.40 7.56 0.92
CA ASP A 164 32.69 9.00 0.81
C ASP A 164 34.21 9.29 0.85
N GLY A 165 35.02 8.41 0.25
CA GLY A 165 36.48 8.49 0.21
C GLY A 165 37.16 7.12 0.07
N GLN A 166 38.49 7.05 0.25
CA GLN A 166 39.26 5.79 0.14
C GLN A 166 38.95 4.75 1.24
N GLN A 167 38.14 5.08 2.25
CA GLN A 167 37.74 4.14 3.30
C GLN A 167 36.20 4.09 3.46
N PRO A 168 35.60 2.89 3.54
CA PRO A 168 34.18 2.74 3.79
C PRO A 168 33.83 3.19 5.21
N THR A 169 32.90 4.14 5.34
CA THR A 169 32.37 4.63 6.62
C THR A 169 31.02 3.98 6.90
N ARG A 170 30.77 3.63 8.18
CA ARG A 170 29.46 3.14 8.64
C ARG A 170 28.66 4.31 9.17
N GLN A 171 27.50 4.56 8.57
CA GLN A 171 26.62 5.65 8.96
C GLN A 171 25.29 5.10 9.49
N ILE A 172 24.79 5.69 10.58
CA ILE A 172 23.47 5.34 11.11
C ILE A 172 22.42 5.84 10.14
N THR A 173 21.49 4.97 9.78
CA THR A 173 20.33 5.31 8.95
C THR A 173 19.04 4.99 9.67
N THR A 174 17.98 5.75 9.41
CA THR A 174 16.64 5.43 9.93
C THR A 174 15.67 5.08 8.81
N PHE A 175 14.62 4.32 9.15
CA PHE A 175 13.67 3.78 8.16
C PHE A 175 12.47 4.69 7.90
N GLY A 176 12.38 5.83 8.58
CA GLY A 176 11.19 6.70 8.53
C GLY A 176 10.05 6.17 9.40
N ARG A 177 8.87 6.82 9.31
CA ARG A 177 7.71 6.47 10.15
C ARG A 177 7.38 4.98 10.04
N GLY A 178 6.99 4.35 11.16
CA GLY A 178 6.75 2.90 11.23
C GLY A 178 7.99 2.01 11.08
N GLY A 179 9.19 2.60 11.13
CA GLY A 179 10.44 1.86 10.99
C GLY A 179 10.65 0.79 12.07
N SER A 180 10.09 0.94 13.27
CA SER A 180 10.17 -0.10 14.31
C SER A 180 9.37 -1.36 13.94
N ASP A 181 8.22 -1.23 13.28
CA ASP A 181 7.45 -2.39 12.79
C ASP A 181 8.23 -3.10 11.69
N THR A 182 8.78 -2.32 10.76
CA THR A 182 9.64 -2.80 9.67
C THR A 182 10.85 -3.56 10.23
N SER A 183 11.49 -3.02 11.28
CA SER A 183 12.62 -3.67 11.95
C SER A 183 12.23 -5.02 12.53
N ALA A 184 11.09 -5.08 13.24
CA ALA A 184 10.63 -6.30 13.90
C ALA A 184 10.33 -7.41 12.90
N VAL A 185 9.60 -7.10 11.83
CA VAL A 185 9.26 -8.09 10.81
C VAL A 185 10.50 -8.50 10.00
N ALA A 186 11.39 -7.57 9.65
CA ALA A 186 12.63 -7.89 8.97
C ALA A 186 13.53 -8.82 9.81
N ILE A 187 13.64 -8.54 11.12
CA ILE A 187 14.34 -9.41 12.06
C ILE A 187 13.65 -10.77 12.12
N ALA A 188 12.33 -10.82 12.29
CA ALA A 188 11.56 -12.06 12.32
C ALA A 188 11.80 -12.93 11.08
N ALA A 189 11.77 -12.33 9.88
CA ALA A 189 12.10 -12.98 8.62
C ALA A 189 13.53 -13.52 8.63
N ALA A 190 14.52 -12.68 8.95
CA ALA A 190 15.93 -13.05 8.97
C ALA A 190 16.24 -14.12 10.03
N ILE A 191 15.43 -14.24 11.08
CA ILE A 191 15.61 -15.21 12.16
C ILE A 191 14.79 -16.47 12.08
N GLY A 192 13.90 -16.58 11.09
CA GLY A 192 12.98 -17.71 11.01
C GLY A 192 12.11 -17.78 12.26
N ALA A 193 11.67 -16.63 12.77
CA ALA A 193 10.75 -16.59 13.90
C ALA A 193 9.41 -17.23 13.52
N GLU A 194 8.77 -17.91 14.48
CA GLU A 194 7.45 -18.51 14.27
C GLU A 194 6.37 -17.44 14.14
N ILE A 195 6.49 -16.36 14.91
CA ILE A 195 5.55 -15.25 14.89
C ILE A 195 6.25 -13.94 15.27
N CYS A 196 5.82 -12.85 14.63
CA CYS A 196 6.15 -11.47 14.99
C CYS A 196 4.94 -10.78 15.63
N GLU A 197 5.00 -10.54 16.93
CA GLU A 197 3.95 -9.88 17.69
C GLU A 197 4.20 -8.37 17.74
N ILE A 198 3.26 -7.58 17.23
CA ILE A 198 3.29 -6.12 17.26
C ILE A 198 2.39 -5.64 18.39
N TYR A 199 3.00 -5.27 19.51
CA TYR A 199 2.32 -4.68 20.66
C TYR A 199 2.18 -3.17 20.48
N THR A 200 0.93 -2.73 20.53
CA THR A 200 0.53 -1.34 20.30
C THR A 200 -0.53 -0.92 21.31
N ASP A 201 -1.18 0.20 21.04
CA ASP A 201 -2.16 0.84 21.88
C ASP A 201 -3.64 0.54 21.57
N VAL A 202 -3.85 -0.34 20.61
CA VAL A 202 -5.17 -0.83 20.22
C VAL A 202 -5.25 -2.34 20.44
N PRO A 203 -6.46 -2.90 20.66
CA PRO A 203 -6.64 -4.35 20.85
C PRO A 203 -6.12 -5.20 19.68
N GLY A 204 -6.20 -4.66 18.47
CA GLY A 204 -5.73 -5.27 17.23
C GLY A 204 -6.20 -4.45 16.04
N ILE A 205 -6.47 -5.12 14.92
CA ILE A 205 -7.00 -4.49 13.70
C ILE A 205 -8.53 -4.56 13.76
N LEU A 206 -9.18 -3.41 13.62
CA LEU A 206 -10.63 -3.30 13.64
C LEU A 206 -11.18 -3.27 12.20
N THR A 207 -12.47 -3.54 12.04
CA THR A 207 -13.17 -3.44 10.73
C THR A 207 -13.09 -2.06 10.11
N THR A 208 -12.94 -1.00 10.92
CA THR A 208 -12.71 0.39 10.49
C THR A 208 -12.19 1.24 11.66
N ASP A 209 -12.02 2.55 11.46
CA ASP A 209 -11.59 3.48 12.51
C ASP A 209 -12.66 3.67 13.61
N PRO A 210 -12.41 3.23 14.86
CA PRO A 210 -13.38 3.30 15.94
C PRO A 210 -13.68 4.74 16.39
N ARG A 211 -12.85 5.71 16.01
CA ARG A 211 -13.09 7.14 16.29
C ARG A 211 -14.22 7.70 15.43
N ILE A 212 -14.50 7.06 14.30
CA ILE A 212 -15.53 7.46 13.33
C ILE A 212 -16.76 6.56 13.45
N VAL A 213 -16.54 5.25 13.58
CA VAL A 213 -17.59 4.22 13.72
C VAL A 213 -17.38 3.47 15.04
N PRO A 214 -18.05 3.87 16.14
CA PRO A 214 -17.87 3.24 17.46
C PRO A 214 -18.16 1.73 17.50
N GLU A 215 -19.00 1.26 16.59
CA GLU A 215 -19.39 -0.15 16.43
C GLU A 215 -18.33 -0.99 15.67
N ALA A 216 -17.15 -0.43 15.40
CA ALA A 216 -16.05 -1.14 14.75
C ALA A 216 -15.62 -2.36 15.59
N ARG A 217 -15.58 -3.54 14.97
CA ARG A 217 -15.28 -4.81 15.63
C ARG A 217 -13.81 -5.19 15.46
N LEU A 218 -13.25 -5.88 16.46
CA LEU A 218 -11.95 -6.54 16.36
C LEU A 218 -12.03 -7.72 15.38
N LEU A 219 -11.07 -7.75 14.45
CA LEU A 219 -10.88 -8.88 13.56
C LEU A 219 -10.03 -9.94 14.25
N ASP A 220 -10.44 -11.20 14.21
CA ASP A 220 -9.60 -12.30 14.70
C ASP A 220 -8.41 -12.53 13.76
N GLN A 221 -8.68 -12.45 12.46
CA GLN A 221 -7.71 -12.71 11.39
C GLN A 221 -7.93 -11.78 10.20
N ILE A 222 -6.86 -11.48 9.47
CA ILE A 222 -6.86 -10.74 8.21
C ILE A 222 -5.67 -11.21 7.35
N THR A 223 -5.81 -11.24 6.03
CA THR A 223 -4.68 -11.58 5.15
C THR A 223 -3.71 -10.39 4.99
N CYS A 224 -2.45 -10.66 4.63
CA CYS A 224 -1.50 -9.60 4.30
C CYS A 224 -2.00 -8.68 3.18
N ASP A 225 -2.64 -9.24 2.14
CA ASP A 225 -3.14 -8.46 1.00
C ASP A 225 -4.27 -7.50 1.43
N GLU A 226 -5.24 -8.00 2.21
CA GLU A 226 -6.30 -7.15 2.78
C GLU A 226 -5.73 -6.07 3.71
N MET A 227 -4.75 -6.42 4.54
CA MET A 227 -4.13 -5.46 5.45
C MET A 227 -3.32 -4.40 4.69
N LEU A 228 -2.62 -4.74 3.62
CA LEU A 228 -1.92 -3.76 2.78
C LEU A 228 -2.89 -2.77 2.15
N GLU A 229 -4.00 -3.28 1.62
CA GLU A 229 -5.05 -2.46 1.01
C GLU A 229 -5.78 -1.57 2.03
N LEU A 230 -5.94 -1.99 3.29
CA LEU A 230 -6.50 -1.15 4.35
C LEU A 230 -5.48 -0.13 4.90
N ALA A 231 -4.23 -0.55 5.12
CA ALA A 231 -3.19 0.29 5.71
C ALA A 231 -2.88 1.50 4.83
N SER A 232 -2.88 1.30 3.50
CA SER A 232 -2.65 2.36 2.53
C SER A 232 -3.76 3.44 2.53
N GLN A 233 -4.96 3.10 3.02
CA GLN A 233 -6.14 3.98 3.09
C GLN A 233 -6.31 4.67 4.44
N GLY A 234 -5.27 4.65 5.28
CA GLY A 234 -5.30 5.33 6.58
C GLY A 234 -5.71 4.46 7.75
N ALA A 235 -5.76 3.13 7.61
CA ALA A 235 -5.79 2.23 8.77
C ALA A 235 -4.41 2.26 9.48
N LYS A 236 -4.25 3.17 10.46
CA LYS A 236 -2.96 3.51 11.10
C LYS A 236 -2.41 2.49 12.12
N VAL A 237 -2.81 1.22 12.04
CA VAL A 237 -2.45 0.21 13.06
C VAL A 237 -1.12 -0.48 12.74
N LEU A 238 -0.86 -0.78 11.47
CA LEU A 238 0.37 -1.41 10.99
C LEU A 238 0.98 -0.60 9.87
N HIS A 239 2.31 -0.52 9.85
CA HIS A 239 3.01 0.12 8.75
C HIS A 239 3.03 -0.80 7.49
N PRO A 240 2.64 -0.31 6.30
CA PRO A 240 2.56 -1.13 5.07
C PRO A 240 3.85 -1.90 4.75
N ARG A 241 5.02 -1.26 4.90
CA ARG A 241 6.34 -1.92 4.68
C ARG A 241 6.55 -3.16 5.55
N ALA A 242 6.05 -3.14 6.78
CA ALA A 242 6.17 -4.30 7.67
C ALA A 242 5.29 -5.47 7.17
N VAL A 243 4.06 -5.17 6.73
CA VAL A 243 3.13 -6.17 6.19
C VAL A 243 3.65 -6.74 4.86
N GLU A 244 4.28 -5.91 4.02
CA GLU A 244 4.96 -6.33 2.79
C GLU A 244 6.07 -7.35 3.07
N ILE A 245 6.97 -7.07 4.03
CA ILE A 245 8.02 -8.02 4.42
C ILE A 245 7.39 -9.31 4.94
N ALA A 246 6.35 -9.21 5.77
CA ALA A 246 5.69 -10.40 6.30
C ALA A 246 5.12 -11.27 5.19
N ARG A 247 4.41 -10.67 4.23
CA ARG A 247 3.88 -11.35 3.05
C ARG A 247 4.98 -12.06 2.26
N ASN A 248 6.04 -11.32 1.93
CA ASN A 248 7.09 -11.80 1.02
C ASN A 248 7.94 -12.91 1.64
N PHE A 249 8.10 -12.91 2.96
CA PHE A 249 8.91 -13.88 3.70
C PHE A 249 8.08 -14.91 4.49
N GLY A 250 6.75 -14.88 4.36
CA GLY A 250 5.85 -15.80 5.06
C GLY A 250 5.86 -15.65 6.59
N VAL A 251 6.13 -14.45 7.10
CA VAL A 251 6.21 -14.19 8.54
C VAL A 251 4.81 -14.01 9.11
N LYS A 252 4.35 -14.97 9.90
CA LYS A 252 3.11 -14.82 10.67
C LYS A 252 3.22 -13.63 11.62
N MET A 253 2.22 -12.76 11.61
CA MET A 253 2.18 -11.60 12.51
C MET A 253 0.95 -11.63 13.42
N ALA A 254 1.04 -10.96 14.57
CA ALA A 254 -0.11 -10.68 15.41
C ALA A 254 -0.07 -9.24 15.93
N VAL A 255 -1.16 -8.49 15.78
CA VAL A 255 -1.31 -7.16 16.38
C VAL A 255 -2.04 -7.30 17.69
N ARG A 256 -1.43 -6.82 18.78
CA ARG A 256 -1.97 -6.96 20.14
C ARG A 256 -1.89 -5.66 20.91
N SER A 257 -2.78 -5.53 21.89
CA SER A 257 -2.68 -4.46 22.88
C SER A 257 -1.60 -4.75 23.91
N SER A 258 -0.88 -3.70 24.30
CA SER A 258 0.09 -3.76 25.41
C SER A 258 -0.59 -3.71 26.78
N TRP A 259 -1.89 -3.42 26.83
CA TRP A 259 -2.69 -3.28 28.05
C TRP A 259 -3.63 -4.44 28.33
N LEU A 260 -3.96 -5.20 27.29
CA LEU A 260 -4.91 -6.29 27.36
C LEU A 260 -4.16 -7.62 27.21
N GLU A 261 -4.78 -8.70 27.65
CA GLU A 261 -4.31 -10.06 27.42
C GLU A 261 -5.07 -10.75 26.27
N ASP A 262 -5.87 -9.97 25.52
CA ASP A 262 -6.63 -10.46 24.37
C ASP A 262 -5.69 -10.99 23.27
N PRO A 263 -6.13 -12.00 22.49
CA PRO A 263 -5.32 -12.61 21.45
C PRO A 263 -4.94 -11.62 20.32
N GLY A 264 -5.71 -10.55 20.17
CA GLY A 264 -5.55 -9.53 19.14
C GLY A 264 -5.95 -10.05 17.75
N THR A 265 -5.33 -9.50 16.71
CA THR A 265 -5.59 -9.90 15.32
C THR A 265 -4.37 -10.59 14.72
N VAL A 266 -4.56 -11.78 14.14
CA VAL A 266 -3.52 -12.48 13.38
C VAL A 266 -3.52 -11.98 11.95
N VAL A 267 -2.35 -11.62 11.42
CA VAL A 267 -2.16 -11.31 10.00
C VAL A 267 -1.56 -12.54 9.31
N ILE A 268 -2.32 -13.10 8.37
CA ILE A 268 -1.99 -14.32 7.64
C ILE A 268 -1.15 -13.97 6.41
N SER A 269 0.04 -14.56 6.32
CA SER A 269 0.89 -14.47 5.14
C SER A 269 0.67 -15.69 4.23
N PRO A 270 0.84 -15.55 2.90
CA PRO A 270 0.75 -16.67 1.98
C PRO A 270 1.81 -17.74 2.29
N THR A 271 1.46 -19.00 2.06
CA THR A 271 2.33 -20.16 2.35
C THR A 271 3.60 -20.21 1.48
N LEU A 272 3.55 -19.62 0.28
CA LEU A 272 4.67 -19.55 -0.65
C LEU A 272 5.36 -18.19 -0.53
N ALA A 273 6.32 -18.10 0.38
CA ALA A 273 7.22 -16.95 0.48
C ALA A 273 8.24 -16.95 -0.68
N SER A 274 8.40 -15.82 -1.36
CA SER A 274 9.31 -15.64 -2.52
C SER A 274 10.43 -14.62 -2.26
N GLY A 275 10.53 -14.09 -1.03
CA GLY A 275 11.44 -13.03 -0.67
C GLY A 275 12.93 -13.42 -0.75
N ASN A 276 13.77 -12.47 -1.15
CA ASN A 276 15.22 -12.62 -1.15
C ASN A 276 15.84 -12.05 0.14
N TYR A 277 16.46 -12.90 0.96
CA TYR A 277 17.10 -12.50 2.22
C TYR A 277 18.31 -11.55 2.06
N GLN A 278 18.84 -11.39 0.83
CA GLN A 278 19.87 -10.39 0.52
C GLN A 278 19.30 -9.03 0.11
N ALA A 279 17.98 -8.94 -0.07
CA ALA A 279 17.25 -7.73 -0.44
C ALA A 279 15.86 -7.71 0.24
N LEU A 280 15.83 -7.60 1.57
CA LEU A 280 14.61 -7.67 2.38
C LEU A 280 13.54 -6.66 1.94
N GLU A 281 13.93 -5.42 1.61
CA GLU A 281 13.01 -4.34 1.18
C GLU A 281 13.30 -3.77 -0.22
N VAL A 282 14.37 -4.24 -0.87
CA VAL A 282 14.80 -3.76 -2.19
C VAL A 282 14.63 -4.87 -3.24
N ASN A 283 13.57 -5.66 -3.06
CA ASN A 283 13.15 -6.64 -4.06
C ASN A 283 12.55 -5.96 -5.29
N ARG A 284 12.25 -6.77 -6.31
CA ARG A 284 11.46 -6.33 -7.46
C ARG A 284 10.16 -5.67 -6.97
N PHE A 285 9.99 -4.39 -7.30
CA PHE A 285 8.82 -3.60 -6.88
C PHE A 285 7.52 -4.11 -7.52
N VAL A 286 7.66 -4.58 -8.76
CA VAL A 286 6.63 -5.33 -9.48
C VAL A 286 7.00 -6.81 -9.35
N GLU A 287 6.10 -7.62 -8.82
CA GLU A 287 6.29 -9.05 -8.60
C GLU A 287 5.98 -9.86 -9.86
N GLY A 288 4.97 -9.41 -10.60
CA GLY A 288 4.50 -10.10 -11.78
C GLY A 288 3.64 -9.23 -12.68
N ILE A 289 3.37 -9.77 -13.86
CA ILE A 289 2.37 -9.24 -14.78
C ILE A 289 1.17 -10.19 -14.72
N THR A 290 -0.03 -9.64 -14.62
CA THR A 290 -1.27 -10.39 -14.83
C THR A 290 -1.91 -9.91 -16.12
N SER A 291 -2.65 -10.78 -16.78
CA SER A 291 -3.40 -10.38 -17.95
C SER A 291 -4.68 -11.18 -18.13
N ASP A 292 -5.63 -10.58 -18.84
CA ASP A 292 -6.88 -11.21 -19.20
C ASP A 292 -7.30 -10.78 -20.62
N ARG A 293 -7.43 -11.78 -21.50
CA ARG A 293 -7.91 -11.63 -22.90
C ARG A 293 -9.36 -12.06 -23.07
N SER A 294 -9.97 -12.68 -22.06
CA SER A 294 -11.37 -13.10 -22.08
C SER A 294 -12.34 -11.95 -21.83
N GLN A 295 -11.86 -10.73 -21.60
CA GLN A 295 -12.70 -9.59 -21.26
C GLN A 295 -13.26 -8.88 -22.50
N ALA A 296 -14.39 -8.20 -22.28
CA ALA A 296 -14.98 -7.22 -23.17
C ALA A 296 -15.33 -5.95 -22.37
N LYS A 297 -15.27 -4.79 -23.02
CA LYS A 297 -15.57 -3.49 -22.42
C LYS A 297 -16.97 -3.03 -22.79
N ILE A 298 -17.69 -2.47 -21.82
CA ILE A 298 -18.90 -1.67 -22.02
C ILE A 298 -18.67 -0.30 -21.40
N ALA A 299 -18.88 0.76 -22.17
CA ALA A 299 -18.84 2.13 -21.70
C ALA A 299 -20.19 2.80 -21.96
N ILE A 300 -20.70 3.50 -20.95
CA ILE A 300 -21.95 4.24 -20.98
C ILE A 300 -21.57 5.71 -20.85
N LEU A 301 -21.78 6.46 -21.93
CA LEU A 301 -21.30 7.82 -22.08
C LEU A 301 -22.38 8.83 -21.78
N GLY A 302 -22.05 9.89 -21.05
CA GLY A 302 -22.97 10.99 -20.76
C GLY A 302 -24.14 10.60 -19.86
N VAL A 303 -23.90 9.76 -18.85
CA VAL A 303 -24.91 9.51 -17.80
C VAL A 303 -25.00 10.69 -16.85
N PRO A 304 -26.15 10.98 -16.23
CA PRO A 304 -26.25 12.01 -15.20
C PRO A 304 -25.29 11.78 -14.04
N ASP A 305 -24.54 12.81 -13.63
CA ASP A 305 -23.68 12.77 -12.44
C ASP A 305 -24.51 13.07 -11.18
N CYS A 306 -25.27 12.07 -10.73
CA CYS A 306 -26.09 12.18 -9.53
C CYS A 306 -26.18 10.85 -8.76
N PRO A 307 -26.52 10.91 -7.45
CA PRO A 307 -26.66 9.70 -6.64
C PRO A 307 -27.68 8.73 -7.24
N GLY A 308 -27.30 7.47 -7.39
CA GLY A 308 -28.19 6.38 -7.81
C GLY A 308 -27.92 5.76 -9.17
N ILE A 309 -27.24 6.47 -10.09
CA ILE A 309 -26.97 5.94 -11.45
C ILE A 309 -26.11 4.67 -11.40
N ALA A 310 -24.97 4.71 -10.71
CA ALA A 310 -24.12 3.52 -10.53
C ALA A 310 -24.86 2.39 -9.80
N ALA A 311 -25.69 2.72 -8.80
CA ALA A 311 -26.48 1.73 -8.07
C ALA A 311 -27.50 1.01 -8.97
N GLN A 312 -28.22 1.76 -9.80
CA GLN A 312 -29.17 1.22 -10.77
C GLN A 312 -28.48 0.32 -11.78
N LEU A 313 -27.37 0.79 -12.36
CA LEU A 313 -26.58 0.06 -13.36
C LEU A 313 -26.05 -1.26 -12.81
N PHE A 314 -25.23 -1.21 -11.76
CA PHE A 314 -24.58 -2.40 -11.23
C PHE A 314 -25.53 -3.29 -10.45
N GLY A 315 -26.61 -2.74 -9.89
CA GLY A 315 -27.70 -3.51 -9.30
C GLY A 315 -28.42 -4.37 -10.35
N ALA A 316 -28.71 -3.82 -11.53
CA ALA A 316 -29.34 -4.57 -12.61
C ALA A 316 -28.40 -5.65 -13.20
N LEU A 317 -27.13 -5.32 -13.41
CA LEU A 317 -26.12 -6.27 -13.87
C LEU A 317 -25.95 -7.44 -12.89
N SER A 318 -25.82 -7.12 -11.59
CA SER A 318 -25.74 -8.13 -10.53
C SER A 318 -27.02 -8.97 -10.42
N GLY A 319 -28.20 -8.35 -10.54
CA GLY A 319 -29.49 -9.07 -10.55
C GLY A 319 -29.65 -10.02 -11.75
N ALA A 320 -28.94 -9.77 -12.85
CA ALA A 320 -28.84 -10.66 -14.00
C ALA A 320 -27.75 -11.74 -13.85
N GLY A 321 -27.03 -11.78 -12.71
CA GLY A 321 -25.98 -12.75 -12.42
C GLY A 321 -24.65 -12.49 -13.14
N LEU A 322 -24.45 -11.28 -13.67
CA LEU A 322 -23.24 -10.92 -14.40
C LEU A 322 -22.10 -10.58 -13.45
N ASN A 323 -20.89 -11.10 -13.74
CA ASN A 323 -19.70 -10.75 -12.98
C ASN A 323 -18.98 -9.57 -13.63
N ILE A 324 -18.63 -8.58 -12.81
CA ILE A 324 -17.96 -7.36 -13.27
C ILE A 324 -16.54 -7.36 -12.73
N ASP A 325 -15.56 -7.18 -13.60
CA ASP A 325 -14.13 -7.16 -13.21
C ASP A 325 -13.66 -5.73 -12.90
N LEU A 326 -13.40 -4.92 -13.94
CA LEU A 326 -13.03 -3.52 -13.77
C LEU A 326 -14.27 -2.63 -13.78
N ILE A 327 -14.31 -1.64 -12.88
CA ILE A 327 -15.24 -0.52 -12.92
C ILE A 327 -14.42 0.76 -12.88
N VAL A 328 -14.62 1.61 -13.88
CA VAL A 328 -13.91 2.87 -14.06
C VAL A 328 -14.93 3.97 -14.30
N GLN A 329 -14.93 4.96 -13.42
CA GLN A 329 -15.68 6.20 -13.59
C GLN A 329 -14.72 7.36 -13.34
N SER A 330 -14.52 8.18 -14.37
CA SER A 330 -13.64 9.36 -14.30
C SER A 330 -14.47 10.60 -13.99
N ILE A 331 -13.91 11.79 -14.25
CA ILE A 331 -14.67 13.03 -14.33
C ILE A 331 -14.93 13.40 -15.78
N GLN A 332 -16.02 14.11 -16.03
CA GLN A 332 -16.27 14.77 -17.31
C GLN A 332 -16.72 16.21 -17.07
N GLU A 333 -16.57 17.05 -18.11
CA GLU A 333 -17.30 18.30 -18.20
C GLU A 333 -18.21 18.37 -19.44
N PRO A 334 -19.41 18.98 -19.32
CA PRO A 334 -19.90 19.74 -18.16
C PRO A 334 -20.21 18.87 -16.92
N ALA A 335 -20.06 19.46 -15.73
CA ALA A 335 -20.03 18.77 -14.43
C ALA A 335 -21.33 18.02 -14.01
N ASN A 336 -22.32 17.92 -14.89
CA ASN A 336 -23.58 17.24 -14.66
C ASN A 336 -23.67 15.87 -15.36
N LEU A 337 -22.64 15.50 -16.14
CA LEU A 337 -22.57 14.23 -16.84
C LEU A 337 -21.27 13.50 -16.51
N ASN A 338 -21.30 12.18 -16.61
CA ASN A 338 -20.15 11.33 -16.43
C ASN A 338 -20.18 10.13 -17.39
N ASP A 339 -19.05 9.45 -17.53
CA ASP A 339 -18.93 8.19 -18.24
C ASP A 339 -18.65 7.07 -17.24
N ILE A 340 -19.38 5.96 -17.36
CA ILE A 340 -19.12 4.75 -16.60
C ILE A 340 -18.68 3.66 -17.56
N ALA A 341 -17.48 3.13 -17.36
CA ALA A 341 -16.96 2.00 -18.11
C ALA A 341 -16.72 0.80 -17.20
N PHE A 342 -16.97 -0.39 -17.71
CA PHE A 342 -16.70 -1.63 -16.99
C PHE A 342 -16.35 -2.78 -17.92
N THR A 343 -15.75 -3.83 -17.37
CA THR A 343 -15.43 -5.06 -18.10
C THR A 343 -16.23 -6.25 -17.60
N VAL A 344 -16.59 -7.12 -18.55
CA VAL A 344 -17.29 -8.40 -18.34
C VAL A 344 -16.61 -9.48 -19.15
N ASP A 345 -16.86 -10.74 -18.81
CA ASP A 345 -16.48 -11.85 -19.69
C ASP A 345 -17.09 -11.63 -21.09
N ARG A 346 -16.28 -11.83 -22.13
CA ARG A 346 -16.66 -11.63 -23.53
C ARG A 346 -17.88 -12.47 -23.92
N GLN A 347 -18.08 -13.63 -23.32
CA GLN A 347 -19.25 -14.47 -23.52
C GLN A 347 -20.52 -13.81 -22.96
N GLU A 348 -20.38 -13.01 -21.91
CA GLU A 348 -21.47 -12.31 -21.23
C GLU A 348 -21.80 -10.94 -21.85
N LEU A 349 -20.96 -10.42 -22.76
CA LEU A 349 -21.11 -9.10 -23.39
C LEU A 349 -22.51 -8.85 -23.96
N THR A 350 -23.10 -9.83 -24.64
CA THR A 350 -24.43 -9.67 -25.26
C THR A 350 -25.53 -9.54 -24.21
N GLN A 351 -25.45 -10.33 -23.15
CA GLN A 351 -26.39 -10.28 -22.03
C GLN A 351 -26.22 -8.96 -21.26
N ALA A 352 -24.99 -8.58 -20.94
CA ALA A 352 -24.68 -7.33 -20.26
C ALA A 352 -25.17 -6.11 -21.04
N ARG A 353 -24.90 -6.06 -22.35
CA ARG A 353 -25.42 -5.01 -23.23
C ARG A 353 -26.95 -4.93 -23.19
N THR A 354 -27.62 -6.08 -23.26
CA THR A 354 -29.08 -6.14 -23.20
C THR A 354 -29.59 -5.53 -21.89
N VAL A 355 -29.00 -5.90 -20.74
CA VAL A 355 -29.37 -5.35 -19.44
C VAL A 355 -29.21 -3.83 -19.40
N VAL A 356 -28.09 -3.30 -19.91
CA VAL A 356 -27.83 -1.85 -19.94
C VAL A 356 -28.82 -1.12 -20.85
N GLU A 357 -29.13 -1.66 -22.02
CA GLU A 357 -30.10 -1.07 -22.95
C GLU A 357 -31.51 -0.98 -22.34
N HIS A 358 -31.91 -1.93 -21.48
CA HIS A 358 -33.20 -1.92 -20.80
C HIS A 358 -33.31 -0.90 -19.65
N LEU A 359 -32.20 -0.34 -19.17
CA LEU A 359 -32.23 0.66 -18.10
C LEU A 359 -32.69 2.04 -18.57
N GLU A 360 -32.73 2.27 -19.89
CA GLU A 360 -33.16 3.54 -20.52
C GLU A 360 -32.54 4.78 -19.84
N LEU A 361 -31.23 4.72 -19.55
CA LEU A 361 -30.51 5.83 -18.93
C LEU A 361 -30.57 7.07 -19.83
N GLU A 362 -31.05 8.18 -19.28
CA GLU A 362 -31.28 9.41 -20.03
C GLU A 362 -29.99 9.91 -20.71
N HIS A 363 -30.08 10.23 -22.01
CA HIS A 363 -28.98 10.80 -22.82
C HIS A 363 -27.71 9.94 -22.94
N ALA A 364 -27.78 8.68 -22.50
CA ALA A 364 -26.61 7.81 -22.47
C ALA A 364 -26.33 7.13 -23.82
N ALA A 365 -25.08 7.20 -24.29
CA ALA A 365 -24.62 6.42 -25.44
C ALA A 365 -23.85 5.18 -24.99
N ILE A 366 -24.22 4.00 -25.47
CA ILE A 366 -23.57 2.74 -25.10
C ILE A 366 -22.54 2.36 -26.15
N VAL A 367 -21.29 2.18 -25.74
CA VAL A 367 -20.18 1.72 -26.56
C VAL A 367 -19.69 0.38 -26.05
N CYS A 368 -19.66 -0.62 -26.92
CA CYS A 368 -19.13 -1.94 -26.61
C CYS A 368 -17.88 -2.23 -27.43
N ASP A 369 -16.86 -2.80 -26.79
CA ASP A 369 -15.65 -3.28 -27.47
C ASP A 369 -15.33 -4.72 -27.02
N PRO A 370 -15.56 -5.73 -27.88
CA PRO A 370 -15.25 -7.12 -27.58
C PRO A 370 -13.77 -7.47 -27.71
N ALA A 371 -12.94 -6.60 -28.33
CA ALA A 371 -11.58 -6.91 -28.74
C ALA A 371 -10.55 -6.17 -27.88
N ILE A 372 -10.68 -6.32 -26.56
CA ILE A 372 -9.76 -5.75 -25.58
C ILE A 372 -8.93 -6.84 -24.88
N ALA A 373 -7.83 -6.42 -24.28
CA ALA A 373 -7.12 -7.18 -23.26
C ALA A 373 -6.82 -6.27 -22.06
N ILE A 374 -6.81 -6.85 -20.87
CA ILE A 374 -6.37 -6.20 -19.64
C ILE A 374 -4.95 -6.68 -19.37
N VAL A 375 -4.02 -5.74 -19.19
CA VAL A 375 -2.66 -6.04 -18.76
C VAL A 375 -2.38 -5.25 -17.49
N SER A 376 -1.86 -5.91 -16.47
CA SER A 376 -1.62 -5.28 -15.18
C SER A 376 -0.26 -5.64 -14.62
N ILE A 377 0.40 -4.68 -14.00
CA ILE A 377 1.52 -4.95 -13.10
C ILE A 377 0.99 -5.07 -11.67
N VAL A 378 1.50 -6.06 -10.94
CA VAL A 378 1.16 -6.29 -9.53
C VAL A 378 2.43 -6.36 -8.70
N GLY A 379 2.39 -5.75 -7.51
CA GLY A 379 3.49 -5.80 -6.57
C GLY A 379 3.26 -4.91 -5.36
N VAL A 380 3.48 -5.46 -4.18
CA VAL A 380 3.32 -4.72 -2.92
C VAL A 380 4.39 -3.63 -2.76
N GLY A 381 5.55 -3.81 -3.40
CA GLY A 381 6.63 -2.82 -3.43
C GLY A 381 6.32 -1.57 -4.26
N MET A 382 5.14 -1.50 -4.89
CA MET A 382 4.65 -0.33 -5.62
C MET A 382 4.09 0.76 -4.68
N ILE A 383 3.66 0.40 -3.47
CA ILE A 383 2.97 1.30 -2.54
C ILE A 383 3.85 2.51 -2.20
N GLY A 384 3.31 3.71 -2.46
CA GLY A 384 3.96 4.98 -2.12
C GLY A 384 5.27 5.24 -2.86
N ARG A 385 5.55 4.50 -3.94
CA ARG A 385 6.79 4.63 -4.70
C ARG A 385 6.56 5.42 -5.99
N PRO A 386 7.16 6.63 -6.12
CA PRO A 386 7.06 7.41 -7.34
C PRO A 386 7.64 6.66 -8.56
N GLY A 387 7.01 6.86 -9.72
CA GLY A 387 7.57 6.45 -11.01
C GLY A 387 7.25 5.03 -11.49
N ILE A 388 6.63 4.17 -10.69
CA ILE A 388 6.23 2.83 -11.17
C ILE A 388 5.19 2.92 -12.31
N ALA A 389 4.14 3.73 -12.11
CA ALA A 389 3.13 3.98 -13.14
C ALA A 389 3.75 4.58 -14.41
N ALA A 390 4.64 5.58 -14.24
CA ALA A 390 5.36 6.21 -15.35
C ALA A 390 6.19 5.19 -16.15
N GLN A 391 6.90 4.27 -15.48
CA GLN A 391 7.67 3.21 -16.11
C GLN A 391 6.77 2.25 -16.91
N MET A 392 5.63 1.84 -16.35
CA MET A 392 4.66 0.99 -17.06
C MET A 392 4.14 1.67 -18.33
N PHE A 393 3.67 2.91 -18.21
CA PHE A 393 3.13 3.66 -19.34
C PHE A 393 4.21 3.96 -20.38
N MET A 394 5.46 4.17 -19.96
CA MET A 394 6.59 4.35 -20.86
C MET A 394 6.92 3.07 -21.62
N ALA A 395 6.86 1.90 -20.96
CA ALA A 395 7.07 0.60 -21.59
C ALA A 395 6.05 0.37 -22.70
N LEU A 396 4.76 0.55 -22.39
CA LEU A 396 3.66 0.43 -23.34
C LEU A 396 3.77 1.47 -24.47
N GLY A 397 4.05 2.73 -24.12
CA GLY A 397 4.19 3.82 -25.08
C GLY A 397 5.33 3.62 -26.07
N LYS A 398 6.52 3.17 -25.61
CA LYS A 398 7.66 2.83 -26.47
C LYS A 398 7.37 1.65 -27.39
N ALA A 399 6.56 0.73 -26.92
CA ALA A 399 6.06 -0.38 -27.72
C ALA A 399 4.92 0.04 -28.66
N GLY A 400 4.49 1.31 -28.69
CA GLY A 400 3.40 1.76 -29.55
C GLY A 400 2.02 1.23 -29.13
N VAL A 401 1.90 0.71 -27.91
CA VAL A 401 0.64 0.23 -27.35
C VAL A 401 -0.12 1.42 -26.77
N ASN A 402 -1.32 1.68 -27.29
CA ASN A 402 -2.19 2.73 -26.74
C ASN A 402 -2.95 2.21 -25.52
N ILE A 403 -3.10 3.05 -24.50
CA ILE A 403 -3.82 2.74 -23.27
C ILE A 403 -5.22 3.31 -23.39
N GLN A 404 -6.24 2.44 -23.41
CA GLN A 404 -7.63 2.85 -23.51
C GLN A 404 -8.21 3.27 -22.16
N MET A 405 -7.97 2.48 -21.11
CA MET A 405 -8.43 2.76 -19.76
C MET A 405 -7.35 2.42 -18.73
N ILE A 406 -7.35 3.13 -17.61
CA ILE A 406 -6.46 2.89 -16.47
C ILE A 406 -7.33 2.76 -15.21
N SER A 407 -7.08 1.70 -14.44
CA SER A 407 -7.58 1.53 -13.07
C SER A 407 -6.41 1.14 -12.16
N THR A 408 -6.31 1.75 -10.99
CA THR A 408 -5.25 1.42 -10.02
C THR A 408 -5.81 1.09 -8.65
N SER A 409 -5.17 0.11 -8.01
CA SER A 409 -5.09 -0.02 -6.57
C SER A 409 -3.64 0.21 -6.13
N GLU A 410 -3.38 0.02 -4.85
CA GLU A 410 -2.13 0.37 -4.21
C GLU A 410 -1.05 -0.68 -4.50
N ILE A 411 -1.48 -1.89 -4.90
CA ILE A 411 -0.61 -3.01 -5.28
C ILE A 411 -0.77 -3.42 -6.75
N LYS A 412 -1.66 -2.78 -7.52
CA LYS A 412 -1.97 -3.15 -8.91
C LYS A 412 -2.24 -1.94 -9.79
N ILE A 413 -1.65 -1.91 -10.98
CA ILE A 413 -2.01 -0.95 -12.04
C ILE A 413 -2.49 -1.74 -13.25
N SER A 414 -3.75 -1.57 -13.62
CA SER A 414 -4.40 -2.23 -14.75
C SER A 414 -4.58 -1.27 -15.92
N CYS A 415 -4.17 -1.70 -17.10
CA CYS A 415 -4.40 -1.00 -18.36
C CYS A 415 -5.25 -1.85 -19.28
N VAL A 416 -6.33 -1.26 -19.81
CA VAL A 416 -7.08 -1.86 -20.92
C VAL A 416 -6.47 -1.40 -22.23
N ILE A 417 -6.13 -2.36 -23.08
CA ILE A 417 -5.49 -2.16 -24.38
C ILE A 417 -6.29 -2.90 -25.47
N ALA A 418 -6.02 -2.59 -26.73
CA ALA A 418 -6.59 -3.37 -27.82
C ALA A 418 -6.00 -4.78 -27.83
N GLU A 419 -6.83 -5.81 -28.08
CA GLU A 419 -6.40 -7.21 -28.01
C GLU A 419 -5.22 -7.53 -28.95
N HIS A 420 -5.19 -6.91 -30.13
CA HIS A 420 -4.10 -7.12 -31.10
C HIS A 420 -2.74 -6.59 -30.63
N SER A 421 -2.70 -5.73 -29.60
CA SER A 421 -1.47 -5.21 -28.99
C SER A 421 -0.99 -6.04 -27.80
N TYR A 422 -1.70 -7.13 -27.45
CA TYR A 422 -1.45 -7.94 -26.26
C TYR A 422 -0.01 -8.46 -26.17
N ASP A 423 0.45 -9.20 -27.19
CA ASP A 423 1.77 -9.85 -27.15
C ASP A 423 2.89 -8.81 -27.02
N GLN A 424 2.73 -7.67 -27.70
CA GLN A 424 3.67 -6.56 -27.65
C GLN A 424 3.69 -5.87 -26.28
N ALA A 425 2.51 -5.71 -25.65
CA ALA A 425 2.40 -5.15 -24.31
C ALA A 425 3.06 -6.05 -23.26
N ILE A 426 2.78 -7.35 -23.29
CA ILE A 426 3.37 -8.32 -22.36
C ILE A 426 4.90 -8.34 -22.52
N ALA A 427 5.41 -8.44 -23.76
CA ALA A 427 6.84 -8.43 -24.01
C ALA A 427 7.53 -7.15 -23.50
N ALA A 428 6.91 -5.97 -23.72
CA ALA A 428 7.44 -4.70 -23.24
C ALA A 428 7.48 -4.60 -21.70
N LEU A 429 6.43 -5.08 -21.03
CA LEU A 429 6.37 -5.10 -19.57
C LEU A 429 7.37 -6.10 -18.97
N GLN A 430 7.52 -7.27 -19.59
CA GLN A 430 8.49 -8.29 -19.17
C GLN A 430 9.93 -7.78 -19.31
N ASP A 431 10.25 -7.06 -20.39
CA ASP A 431 11.58 -6.47 -20.60
C ASP A 431 11.88 -5.38 -19.55
N VAL A 432 10.95 -4.45 -19.31
CA VAL A 432 11.17 -3.32 -18.40
C VAL A 432 11.21 -3.73 -16.93
N PHE A 433 10.31 -4.62 -16.49
CA PHE A 433 10.21 -5.03 -15.08
C PHE A 433 10.99 -6.31 -14.77
N ALA A 434 11.53 -6.99 -15.80
CA ALA A 434 12.21 -8.28 -15.72
C ALA A 434 11.35 -9.41 -15.11
N VAL A 435 10.03 -9.27 -15.01
CA VAL A 435 9.14 -10.25 -14.39
C VAL A 435 8.48 -11.19 -15.41
N GLN A 436 7.89 -12.27 -14.90
CA GLN A 436 7.08 -13.19 -15.70
C GLN A 436 5.59 -12.91 -15.48
N GLU A 437 4.78 -13.51 -16.35
CA GLU A 437 3.34 -13.54 -16.20
C GLU A 437 2.92 -14.54 -15.11
N ILE A 438 2.00 -14.12 -14.25
CA ILE A 438 1.46 -14.91 -13.14
C ILE A 438 -0.07 -14.99 -13.27
N SER A 439 -0.67 -16.03 -12.68
CA SER A 439 -2.13 -16.17 -12.68
C SER A 439 -2.79 -15.01 -11.91
N SER A 440 -3.91 -14.51 -12.44
CA SER A 440 -4.77 -13.51 -11.78
C SER A 440 -5.33 -14.00 -10.45
N ALA A 441 -5.49 -15.32 -10.28
CA ALA A 441 -5.79 -15.93 -9.01
C ALA A 441 -4.50 -16.09 -8.18
N ILE A 442 -4.14 -15.03 -7.45
CA ILE A 442 -3.14 -15.03 -6.37
C ILE A 442 -1.80 -15.66 -6.78
N GLY A 443 -0.90 -14.86 -7.34
CA GLY A 443 0.56 -15.03 -7.17
C GLY A 443 1.18 -16.38 -7.56
N LEU A 444 0.47 -17.23 -8.30
CA LEU A 444 0.96 -18.55 -8.70
C LEU A 444 1.52 -18.46 -10.13
N PRO A 445 2.75 -18.93 -10.37
CA PRO A 445 3.29 -19.01 -11.72
C PRO A 445 2.49 -19.99 -12.56
N ILE A 446 2.23 -19.61 -13.81
CA ILE A 446 1.61 -20.47 -14.82
C ILE A 446 2.54 -21.67 -15.05
N LYS A 447 2.07 -22.89 -14.80
CA LYS A 447 2.79 -24.09 -15.22
C LYS A 447 2.90 -24.04 -16.75
N ALA A 448 4.09 -23.79 -17.26
CA ALA A 448 4.40 -24.00 -18.66
C ALA A 448 4.06 -25.45 -19.01
N SER A 449 3.08 -25.63 -19.89
CA SER A 449 2.80 -26.92 -20.50
C SER A 449 3.92 -27.25 -21.47
N ASN A 450 5.01 -27.82 -20.97
CA ASN A 450 5.96 -28.56 -21.78
C ASN A 450 6.26 -29.91 -21.13
N SER A 451 5.82 -30.95 -21.82
CA SER A 451 6.33 -32.30 -21.73
C SER A 451 7.84 -32.27 -21.91
N ASP A 452 8.61 -32.55 -20.87
CA ASP A 452 9.81 -33.38 -20.97
C ASP A 452 10.26 -33.87 -19.58
N ALA A 453 10.81 -35.07 -19.60
CA ALA A 453 10.85 -35.98 -18.48
C ALA A 453 11.98 -35.71 -17.45
N SER A 454 11.69 -36.17 -16.23
CA SER A 454 12.63 -36.65 -15.19
C SER A 454 13.61 -35.66 -14.55
N THR A 455 13.18 -35.06 -13.45
CA THR A 455 14.02 -34.89 -12.25
C THR A 455 13.12 -34.94 -11.01
N GLN A 456 13.20 -36.06 -10.29
CA GLN A 456 12.46 -36.29 -9.03
C GLN A 456 13.04 -35.40 -7.93
N ILE A 457 12.24 -34.49 -7.39
CA ILE A 457 12.46 -33.86 -6.08
C ILE A 457 11.58 -34.64 -5.07
N PRO A 458 12.06 -35.00 -3.86
CA PRO A 458 11.31 -35.89 -2.97
C PRO A 458 10.10 -35.16 -2.35
N ASN A 459 8.90 -35.63 -2.69
CA ASN A 459 7.63 -35.28 -2.05
C ASN A 459 7.55 -35.88 -0.64
N GLN A 460 7.74 -35.09 0.40
CA GLN A 460 7.09 -35.29 1.70
C GLN A 460 6.82 -33.92 2.35
N ILE A 461 5.65 -33.34 2.06
CA ILE A 461 5.06 -32.26 2.87
C ILE A 461 3.76 -32.84 3.45
N PRO A 462 3.55 -32.78 4.79
CA PRO A 462 2.31 -33.23 5.40
C PRO A 462 1.13 -32.41 4.88
N ASN A 463 0.05 -33.10 4.57
CA ASN A 463 -1.22 -32.58 4.10
C ASN A 463 -1.88 -31.69 5.17
N GLN A 464 -1.44 -30.43 5.30
CA GLN A 464 -2.17 -29.40 6.05
C GLN A 464 -3.16 -28.75 5.07
N LYS A 465 -4.45 -28.84 5.40
CA LYS A 465 -5.49 -28.09 4.70
C LYS A 465 -5.11 -26.59 4.71
N PRO A 466 -5.28 -25.85 3.61
CA PRO A 466 -5.13 -24.40 3.64
C PRO A 466 -6.06 -23.84 4.73
N GLU A 467 -5.52 -23.01 5.62
CA GLU A 467 -6.32 -22.24 6.58
C GLU A 467 -7.36 -21.45 5.77
N GLN A 468 -8.65 -21.75 5.99
CA GLN A 468 -9.76 -21.17 5.23
C GLN A 468 -9.79 -19.65 5.43
N SER A 469 -9.88 -18.89 4.33
CA SER A 469 -10.17 -17.45 4.37
C SER A 469 -11.52 -17.22 5.06
N PRO A 470 -11.72 -16.12 5.81
CA PRO A 470 -13.02 -15.82 6.42
C PRO A 470 -14.13 -15.66 5.36
N ASP A 471 -15.30 -16.24 5.62
CA ASP A 471 -16.47 -16.35 4.71
C ASP A 471 -17.11 -15.01 4.25
N ALA A 472 -16.63 -13.85 4.71
CA ALA A 472 -17.25 -12.55 4.42
C ALA A 472 -16.67 -11.90 3.16
N PRO A 473 -17.51 -11.35 2.24
CA PRO A 473 -17.01 -10.70 1.02
C PRO A 473 -16.13 -9.50 1.33
N VAL A 474 -16.52 -8.68 2.31
CA VAL A 474 -15.79 -7.49 2.74
C VAL A 474 -15.30 -7.72 4.16
N ARG A 475 -14.01 -7.50 4.38
CA ARG A 475 -13.36 -7.66 5.69
C ARG A 475 -13.25 -6.36 6.47
N GLY A 476 -13.08 -5.24 5.78
CA GLY A 476 -12.96 -3.93 6.41
C GLY A 476 -13.26 -2.79 5.45
N VAL A 477 -13.43 -1.60 6.04
CA VAL A 477 -13.66 -0.35 5.32
C VAL A 477 -12.74 0.75 5.83
N ALA A 478 -12.29 1.61 4.93
CA ALA A 478 -11.34 2.67 5.23
C ALA A 478 -11.75 4.00 4.60
N LEU A 479 -11.30 5.08 5.23
CA LEU A 479 -11.53 6.45 4.81
C LEU A 479 -10.21 7.22 4.80
N ASP A 480 -9.85 7.77 3.65
CA ASP A 480 -8.71 8.67 3.49
C ASP A 480 -9.19 10.10 3.19
N LEU A 481 -8.88 11.01 4.12
CA LEU A 481 -9.16 12.44 4.05
C LEU A 481 -7.94 13.27 3.63
N ASN A 482 -6.77 12.64 3.43
CA ASN A 482 -5.52 13.36 3.13
C ASN A 482 -5.15 13.30 1.65
N ARG A 483 -6.16 13.24 0.78
CA ARG A 483 -6.02 13.16 -0.67
C ARG A 483 -6.68 14.34 -1.35
N THR A 484 -6.09 14.72 -2.47
CA THR A 484 -6.64 15.74 -3.37
C THR A 484 -6.68 15.16 -4.77
N ARG A 485 -7.62 15.60 -5.59
CA ARG A 485 -7.74 15.19 -6.99
C ARG A 485 -7.05 16.22 -7.86
N LEU A 486 -6.28 15.73 -8.81
CA LEU A 486 -5.85 16.46 -10.00
C LEU A 486 -6.46 15.78 -11.22
N ALA A 487 -6.89 16.56 -12.18
CA ALA A 487 -7.35 16.05 -13.46
C ALA A 487 -6.76 16.87 -14.59
N ILE A 488 -6.34 16.18 -15.63
CA ILE A 488 -5.78 16.77 -16.83
C ILE A 488 -6.79 16.54 -17.94
N LYS A 489 -7.30 17.66 -18.48
CA LYS A 489 -8.31 17.64 -19.53
C LYS A 489 -7.68 17.54 -20.90
N ASN A 490 -8.40 16.97 -21.86
CA ASN A 490 -8.02 16.93 -23.27
C ASN A 490 -6.59 16.39 -23.49
N VAL A 491 -6.23 15.30 -22.83
CA VAL A 491 -4.97 14.59 -23.02
C VAL A 491 -5.01 13.87 -24.37
N PRO A 492 -4.09 14.11 -25.30
CA PRO A 492 -4.09 13.41 -26.59
C PRO A 492 -4.04 11.88 -26.41
N ASP A 493 -5.00 11.17 -27.01
CA ASP A 493 -5.12 9.70 -26.92
C ASP A 493 -4.15 9.01 -27.88
N ARG A 494 -2.87 8.98 -27.50
CA ARG A 494 -1.82 8.31 -28.26
C ARG A 494 -0.75 7.72 -27.34
N PRO A 495 -0.03 6.68 -27.80
CA PRO A 495 1.02 6.04 -27.01
C PRO A 495 2.06 7.05 -26.47
N GLY A 496 2.38 6.91 -25.19
CA GLY A 496 3.45 7.69 -24.52
C GLY A 496 3.02 9.00 -23.85
N VAL A 497 1.81 9.51 -24.07
CA VAL A 497 1.39 10.78 -23.44
C VAL A 497 1.20 10.64 -21.93
N ALA A 498 0.48 9.60 -21.48
CA ALA A 498 0.36 9.27 -20.05
C ALA A 498 1.74 9.07 -19.42
N ALA A 499 2.66 8.40 -20.12
CA ALA A 499 4.03 8.19 -19.65
C ALA A 499 4.74 9.51 -19.34
N SER A 500 4.68 10.48 -20.25
CA SER A 500 5.31 11.79 -20.06
C SER A 500 4.72 12.54 -18.87
N ILE A 501 3.38 12.54 -18.73
CA ILE A 501 2.69 13.20 -17.61
C ILE A 501 3.19 12.64 -16.27
N PHE A 502 3.13 11.31 -16.10
CA PHE A 502 3.50 10.67 -14.84
C PHE A 502 5.02 10.67 -14.62
N GLN A 503 5.83 10.75 -15.67
CA GLN A 503 7.28 10.93 -15.55
C GLN A 503 7.61 12.31 -14.94
N CYS A 504 6.94 13.38 -15.37
CA CYS A 504 7.15 14.72 -14.80
C CYS A 504 6.89 14.74 -13.28
N LEU A 505 5.87 14.02 -12.81
CA LEU A 505 5.57 13.87 -11.38
C LEU A 505 6.62 13.01 -10.67
N ALA A 506 7.00 11.89 -11.28
CA ALA A 506 8.00 10.96 -10.73
C ALA A 506 9.38 11.59 -10.55
N ASP A 507 9.83 12.41 -11.51
CA ASP A 507 11.11 13.14 -11.44
C ASP A 507 11.20 14.11 -10.26
N ARG A 508 10.04 14.48 -9.71
CA ARG A 508 9.91 15.31 -8.50
C ARG A 508 9.58 14.52 -7.25
N SER A 509 9.69 13.20 -7.31
CA SER A 509 9.38 12.26 -6.22
C SER A 509 7.93 12.38 -5.70
N ILE A 510 7.00 12.82 -6.55
CA ILE A 510 5.58 12.92 -6.21
C ILE A 510 4.96 11.54 -6.39
N SER A 511 4.38 11.00 -5.31
CA SER A 511 3.66 9.73 -5.37
C SER A 511 2.22 9.96 -5.81
N VAL A 512 1.78 9.21 -6.81
CA VAL A 512 0.38 9.13 -7.23
C VAL A 512 -0.20 7.83 -6.70
N ASP A 513 -1.49 7.83 -6.38
CA ASP A 513 -2.18 6.68 -5.79
C ASP A 513 -3.24 6.13 -6.76
N THR A 514 -4.38 6.81 -6.86
CA THR A 514 -5.47 6.41 -7.75
C THR A 514 -5.28 7.11 -9.10
N ILE A 515 -5.09 6.36 -10.19
CA ILE A 515 -5.07 6.88 -11.57
C ILE A 515 -6.27 6.31 -12.30
N ILE A 516 -7.06 7.19 -12.88
CA ILE A 516 -8.28 6.86 -13.58
C ILE A 516 -8.23 7.53 -14.95
N GLN A 517 -8.36 6.70 -15.98
CA GLN A 517 -8.61 7.13 -17.34
C GLN A 517 -9.78 6.30 -17.85
N SER A 518 -10.89 6.96 -18.16
CA SER A 518 -12.07 6.31 -18.72
C SER A 518 -12.01 6.27 -20.25
N GLN A 519 -13.16 6.22 -20.91
CA GLN A 519 -13.29 6.05 -22.35
C GLN A 519 -12.78 7.28 -23.13
N PRO A 520 -12.08 7.08 -24.26
CA PRO A 520 -11.65 8.16 -25.13
C PRO A 520 -12.78 8.91 -25.84
N GLY A 521 -12.72 10.24 -25.81
CA GLY A 521 -13.50 11.14 -26.64
C GLY A 521 -12.83 11.33 -28.00
N GLN A 522 -12.94 10.33 -28.89
CA GLN A 522 -12.34 10.21 -30.24
C GLN A 522 -10.81 10.44 -30.36
N GLN A 523 -10.28 11.61 -29.98
CA GLN A 523 -8.86 12.00 -30.06
C GLN A 523 -8.24 12.41 -28.72
N TYR A 524 -9.06 12.64 -27.70
CA TYR A 524 -8.61 13.15 -26.41
C TYR A 524 -9.32 12.44 -25.26
N ASN A 525 -8.58 12.31 -24.15
CA ASN A 525 -9.02 11.65 -22.91
C ASN A 525 -8.80 12.60 -21.74
N ASP A 526 -9.56 12.40 -20.68
CA ASP A 526 -9.26 13.02 -19.40
C ASP A 526 -8.56 12.00 -18.50
N ILE A 527 -7.49 12.43 -17.82
CA ILE A 527 -6.78 11.61 -16.85
C ILE A 527 -6.94 12.26 -15.49
N ALA A 528 -7.63 11.58 -14.59
CA ALA A 528 -7.79 11.99 -13.20
C ALA A 528 -6.91 11.14 -12.30
N PHE A 529 -6.33 11.75 -11.26
CA PHE A 529 -5.59 11.02 -10.26
C PHE A 529 -5.57 11.71 -8.90
N THR A 530 -5.19 10.96 -7.87
CA THR A 530 -5.07 11.48 -6.50
C THR A 530 -3.62 11.58 -6.04
N VAL A 531 -3.32 12.67 -5.33
CA VAL A 531 -2.03 12.91 -4.67
C VAL A 531 -2.24 13.29 -3.20
N PRO A 532 -1.24 13.10 -2.32
CA PRO A 532 -1.29 13.64 -0.97
C PRO A 532 -1.52 15.16 -0.98
N VAL A 533 -2.30 15.67 -0.01
CA VAL A 533 -2.54 17.12 0.15
C VAL A 533 -1.23 17.91 0.20
N ALA A 534 -0.21 17.35 0.84
CA ALA A 534 1.11 17.97 0.95
C ALA A 534 1.81 18.18 -0.41
N ASP A 535 1.50 17.37 -1.41
CA ASP A 535 2.17 17.38 -2.72
C ASP A 535 1.37 18.15 -3.79
N LEU A 536 0.12 18.55 -3.51
CA LEU A 536 -0.80 19.15 -4.47
C LEU A 536 -0.21 20.35 -5.22
N ASN A 537 0.30 21.34 -4.48
CA ASN A 537 0.82 22.58 -5.08
C ASN A 537 2.02 22.31 -6.00
N GLN A 538 2.88 21.37 -5.60
CA GLN A 538 4.04 20.99 -6.39
C GLN A 538 3.62 20.22 -7.65
N ALA A 539 2.67 19.29 -7.51
CA ALA A 539 2.12 18.52 -8.63
C ALA A 539 1.42 19.43 -9.66
N GLU A 540 0.57 20.35 -9.21
CA GLU A 540 -0.12 21.33 -10.06
C GLU A 540 0.88 22.18 -10.85
N ALA A 541 1.92 22.70 -10.20
CA ALA A 541 2.93 23.52 -10.86
C ALA A 541 3.71 22.74 -11.93
N VAL A 542 4.08 21.49 -11.64
CA VAL A 542 4.76 20.61 -12.59
C VAL A 542 3.90 20.35 -13.82
N LEU A 543 2.63 20.04 -13.63
CA LEU A 543 1.70 19.74 -14.73
C LEU A 543 1.36 20.97 -15.56
N LYS A 544 1.19 22.15 -14.95
CA LYS A 544 0.94 23.38 -15.72
C LYS A 544 2.11 23.73 -16.63
N ASN A 545 3.34 23.49 -16.18
CA ASN A 545 4.53 23.69 -17.00
C ASN A 545 4.59 22.67 -18.15
N ALA A 546 4.28 21.40 -17.87
CA ALA A 546 4.30 20.33 -18.87
C ALA A 546 3.16 20.43 -19.90
N ALA A 547 2.06 21.12 -19.59
CA ALA A 547 0.90 21.26 -20.46
C ALA A 547 1.24 21.85 -21.84
N MET A 548 2.08 22.89 -21.86
CA MET A 548 2.50 23.56 -23.09
C MET A 548 3.35 22.65 -24.00
N GLU A 549 4.16 21.78 -23.41
CA GLU A 549 5.05 20.87 -24.13
C GLU A 549 4.32 19.62 -24.63
N LEU A 550 3.40 19.09 -23.82
CA LEU A 550 2.70 17.83 -24.09
C LEU A 550 1.40 18.02 -24.89
N GLY A 551 0.88 19.25 -24.96
CA GLY A 551 -0.25 19.61 -25.80
C GLY A 551 -1.60 19.13 -25.26
N TYR A 552 -1.74 19.03 -23.94
CA TYR A 552 -3.02 18.77 -23.29
C TYR A 552 -3.69 20.06 -22.80
N GLY A 553 -4.95 19.95 -22.37
CA GLY A 553 -5.77 21.05 -21.92
C GLY A 553 -5.48 21.52 -20.49
N GLU A 554 -6.54 21.91 -19.79
CA GLU A 554 -6.45 22.46 -18.44
C GLU A 554 -6.11 21.40 -17.39
N VAL A 555 -5.36 21.82 -16.36
CA VAL A 555 -5.17 21.05 -15.12
C VAL A 555 -6.16 21.58 -14.08
N VAL A 556 -7.11 20.75 -13.69
CA VAL A 556 -8.13 21.05 -12.67
C VAL A 556 -7.76 20.36 -11.37
N LYS A 557 -7.99 21.04 -10.24
CA LYS A 557 -7.81 20.48 -8.90
C LYS A 557 -9.10 20.49 -8.09
N ASP A 558 -9.22 19.51 -7.21
CA ASP A 558 -10.27 19.45 -6.20
C ASP A 558 -9.71 18.97 -4.87
N GLU A 559 -9.83 19.81 -3.86
CA GLU A 559 -9.34 19.55 -2.50
C GLU A 559 -10.45 19.02 -1.59
N ALA A 560 -11.72 19.21 -1.96
CA ALA A 560 -12.88 18.89 -1.13
C ALA A 560 -13.39 17.47 -1.41
N ILE A 561 -12.46 16.51 -1.45
CA ILE A 561 -12.76 15.11 -1.72
C ILE A 561 -12.29 14.19 -0.60
N ALA A 562 -12.87 13.00 -0.55
CA ALA A 562 -12.45 11.91 0.30
C ALA A 562 -12.48 10.59 -0.46
N LYS A 563 -11.56 9.68 -0.14
CA LYS A 563 -11.57 8.31 -0.69
C LYS A 563 -12.13 7.36 0.35
N VAL A 564 -13.18 6.64 -0.02
CA VAL A 564 -13.84 5.63 0.82
C VAL A 564 -13.73 4.28 0.13
N SER A 565 -13.26 3.27 0.87
CA SER A 565 -12.88 1.99 0.29
C SER A 565 -13.45 0.82 1.09
N ILE A 566 -13.91 -0.22 0.40
CA ILE A 566 -14.19 -1.55 0.94
C ILE A 566 -13.05 -2.49 0.52
N VAL A 567 -12.64 -3.40 1.40
CA VAL A 567 -11.56 -4.37 1.14
C VAL A 567 -11.95 -5.76 1.64
N GLY A 568 -11.74 -6.78 0.83
CA GLY A 568 -11.90 -8.18 1.22
C GLY A 568 -11.54 -9.15 0.09
N THR A 569 -10.86 -10.25 0.45
CA THR A 569 -10.51 -11.31 -0.51
C THR A 569 -11.73 -12.10 -1.00
N GLY A 570 -12.80 -12.15 -0.20
CA GLY A 570 -14.07 -12.78 -0.57
C GLY A 570 -14.83 -12.07 -1.70
N MET A 571 -14.41 -10.86 -2.10
CA MET A 571 -15.01 -10.12 -3.22
C MET A 571 -14.83 -10.84 -4.57
N ILE A 572 -13.75 -11.62 -4.72
CA ILE A 572 -13.39 -12.32 -5.96
C ILE A 572 -14.48 -13.32 -6.39
N GLU A 573 -15.05 -14.01 -5.42
CA GLU A 573 -16.02 -15.09 -5.65
C GLU A 573 -17.48 -14.64 -5.52
N GLN A 574 -17.72 -13.39 -5.11
CA GLN A 574 -19.06 -12.86 -4.83
C GLN A 574 -19.42 -11.69 -5.76
N PRO A 575 -20.21 -11.96 -6.82
CA PRO A 575 -20.79 -10.89 -7.64
C PRO A 575 -21.66 -9.95 -6.80
N GLY A 576 -21.73 -8.68 -7.21
CA GLY A 576 -22.65 -7.70 -6.62
C GLY A 576 -22.14 -6.93 -5.41
N VAL A 577 -20.91 -7.18 -4.94
CA VAL A 577 -20.30 -6.41 -3.84
C VAL A 577 -20.23 -4.91 -4.16
N ALA A 578 -19.74 -4.54 -5.34
CA ALA A 578 -19.71 -3.14 -5.78
C ALA A 578 -21.14 -2.54 -5.86
N ALA A 579 -22.10 -3.29 -6.40
CA ALA A 579 -23.49 -2.86 -6.51
C ALA A 579 -24.12 -2.58 -5.13
N GLN A 580 -23.81 -3.39 -4.12
CA GLN A 580 -24.24 -3.19 -2.73
C GLN A 580 -23.68 -1.88 -2.15
N MET A 581 -22.39 -1.60 -2.38
CA MET A 581 -21.76 -0.34 -1.96
C MET A 581 -22.43 0.88 -2.62
N PHE A 582 -22.62 0.84 -3.94
CA PHE A 582 -23.25 1.95 -4.68
C PHE A 582 -24.71 2.15 -4.26
N THR A 583 -25.44 1.06 -4.03
CA THR A 583 -26.82 1.11 -3.51
C THR A 583 -26.88 1.75 -2.13
N ALA A 584 -25.90 1.47 -1.27
CA ALA A 584 -25.83 2.07 0.06
C ALA A 584 -25.62 3.59 -0.04
N PHE A 585 -24.68 4.05 -0.88
CA PHE A 585 -24.49 5.48 -1.15
C PHE A 585 -25.71 6.16 -1.75
N ALA A 586 -26.36 5.53 -2.74
CA ALA A 586 -27.57 6.06 -3.34
C ALA A 586 -28.69 6.27 -2.31
N LYS A 587 -28.91 5.30 -1.42
CA LYS A 587 -29.90 5.41 -0.32
C LYS A 587 -29.56 6.51 0.68
N ALA A 588 -28.27 6.78 0.88
CA ALA A 588 -27.79 7.86 1.74
C ALA A 588 -27.75 9.23 1.03
N GLY A 589 -28.07 9.29 -0.27
CA GLY A 589 -28.00 10.52 -1.07
C GLY A 589 -26.56 10.97 -1.39
N ILE A 590 -25.59 10.06 -1.31
CA ILE A 590 -24.16 10.36 -1.51
C ILE A 590 -23.82 10.18 -2.99
N ASN A 591 -23.25 11.22 -3.60
CA ASN A 591 -22.78 11.13 -4.99
C ASN A 591 -21.40 10.45 -5.06
N ILE A 592 -21.15 9.75 -6.17
CA ILE A 592 -19.85 9.11 -6.44
C ILE A 592 -19.15 9.92 -7.53
N GLU A 593 -18.05 10.56 -7.17
CA GLU A 593 -17.26 11.40 -8.08
C GLU A 593 -16.36 10.56 -8.99
N MET A 594 -15.77 9.49 -8.46
CA MET A 594 -14.91 8.58 -9.20
C MET A 594 -14.97 7.16 -8.61
N ILE A 595 -14.77 6.15 -9.46
CA ILE A 595 -14.71 4.74 -9.06
C ILE A 595 -13.42 4.13 -9.61
N ALA A 596 -12.70 3.41 -8.75
CA ALA A 596 -11.61 2.53 -9.13
C ALA A 596 -11.74 1.18 -8.40
N THR A 597 -11.51 0.09 -9.12
CA THR A 597 -11.61 -1.27 -8.58
C THR A 597 -10.38 -2.12 -8.84
N SER A 598 -10.21 -3.11 -7.97
CA SER A 598 -9.35 -4.29 -8.11
C SER A 598 -10.09 -5.51 -7.56
N GLU A 599 -9.48 -6.69 -7.65
CA GLU A 599 -10.06 -7.98 -7.27
C GLU A 599 -10.55 -8.03 -5.81
N ILE A 600 -9.89 -7.31 -4.90
CA ILE A 600 -10.17 -7.36 -3.46
C ILE A 600 -10.57 -6.00 -2.88
N LYS A 601 -10.81 -5.00 -3.74
CA LYS A 601 -11.07 -3.63 -3.30
C LYS A 601 -11.89 -2.82 -4.29
N VAL A 602 -12.85 -2.08 -3.77
CA VAL A 602 -13.59 -1.03 -4.49
C VAL A 602 -13.38 0.28 -3.74
N SER A 603 -12.91 1.30 -4.46
CA SER A 603 -12.70 2.64 -3.95
C SER A 603 -13.60 3.63 -4.68
N CYS A 604 -14.31 4.44 -3.90
CA CYS A 604 -15.06 5.58 -4.41
C CYS A 604 -14.46 6.88 -3.89
N VAL A 605 -14.33 7.87 -4.77
CA VAL A 605 -14.14 9.25 -4.35
C VAL A 605 -15.51 9.90 -4.16
N VAL A 606 -15.69 10.54 -3.02
CA VAL A 606 -16.91 11.26 -2.63
C VAL A 606 -16.54 12.67 -2.17
N ARG A 607 -17.53 13.55 -2.01
CA ARG A 607 -17.31 14.87 -1.41
C ARG A 607 -16.85 14.72 0.04
N GLN A 608 -15.92 15.56 0.46
CA GLN A 608 -15.34 15.50 1.79
C GLN A 608 -16.39 15.66 2.90
N GLU A 609 -17.45 16.43 2.66
CA GLU A 609 -18.57 16.61 3.60
C GLU A 609 -19.39 15.32 3.83
N ASP A 610 -19.47 14.45 2.82
CA ASP A 610 -20.17 13.17 2.90
C ASP A 610 -19.30 12.04 3.45
N ALA A 611 -17.99 12.25 3.56
CA ALA A 611 -16.99 11.21 3.83
C ALA A 611 -17.30 10.33 5.06
N ILE A 612 -17.71 10.96 6.17
CA ILE A 612 -18.04 10.24 7.41
C ILE A 612 -19.35 9.46 7.27
N VAL A 613 -20.35 10.04 6.58
CA VAL A 613 -21.64 9.38 6.33
C VAL A 613 -21.43 8.20 5.39
N ALA A 614 -20.61 8.37 4.35
CA ALA A 614 -20.21 7.33 3.41
C ALA A 614 -19.57 6.14 4.14
N LEU A 615 -18.55 6.38 4.98
CA LEU A 615 -17.88 5.31 5.73
C LEU A 615 -18.85 4.52 6.62
N LYS A 616 -19.71 5.23 7.37
CA LYS A 616 -20.74 4.59 8.23
C LYS A 616 -21.73 3.77 7.41
N THR A 617 -22.16 4.32 6.28
CA THR A 617 -23.13 3.70 5.37
C THR A 617 -22.61 2.37 4.84
N ILE A 618 -21.35 2.32 4.40
CA ILE A 618 -20.77 1.05 3.89
C ILE A 618 -20.45 0.07 5.02
N HIS A 619 -19.98 0.55 6.18
CA HIS A 619 -19.77 -0.32 7.35
C HIS A 619 -21.06 -1.04 7.75
N GLN A 620 -22.17 -0.31 7.78
CA GLN A 620 -23.49 -0.87 8.02
C GLN A 620 -23.97 -1.78 6.88
N ALA A 621 -23.80 -1.36 5.62
CA ALA A 621 -24.28 -2.12 4.47
C ALA A 621 -23.66 -3.52 4.38
N PHE A 622 -22.41 -3.68 4.82
CA PHE A 622 -21.69 -4.95 4.87
C PHE A 622 -21.75 -5.65 6.24
N ASN A 623 -22.63 -5.21 7.15
CA ASN A 623 -22.85 -5.81 8.47
C ASN A 623 -21.58 -5.97 9.31
N LEU A 624 -20.62 -5.06 9.18
CA LEU A 624 -19.30 -5.18 9.83
C LEU A 624 -19.32 -4.92 11.34
N ALA A 625 -20.49 -4.58 11.90
CA ALA A 625 -20.72 -4.48 13.34
C ALA A 625 -21.17 -5.81 13.99
N GLN A 626 -21.65 -6.78 13.21
CA GLN A 626 -22.22 -8.04 13.71
C GLN A 626 -21.16 -9.15 13.71
N GLU A 627 -21.29 -10.13 14.62
CA GLU A 627 -20.46 -11.35 14.56
C GLU A 627 -20.86 -12.16 13.32
N SER A 628 -19.85 -12.59 12.56
CA SER A 628 -19.99 -13.46 11.37
C SER A 628 -20.27 -14.90 11.78
#